data_AF-A0A238K7Y8-F1
#
_entry.id   AF-A0A238K7Y8-F1
#
_cell.length_a   1.000
_cell.length_b   1.000
_cell.length_c   1.000
_cell.angle_alpha   90.00
_cell.angle_beta   90.00
_cell.angle_gamma   90.00
#
_symmetry.space_group_name_H-M   'P 1'
#
loop_
_entity.id
_entity.type
_entity.pdbx_description
1 polymer ?
#
loop_
_entity_poly.entity_id
_entity_poly.type
_entity_poly.pdbx_seq_one_letter_code
_entity_poly.pdbx_strand_id
1 'polypeptide(L)'
;MRISKHNTPIIMGGLMGLMMMWMLHGALTGEGTIGAGALIAFIAAHVVLAAIAIGMAVFAARLSPRVRQFMDRLHHPSLSHVAAMFSSAAAVALVLHFGIHGLGGI
;
A
#
# COMPACT_ATOMS: atom_id res chain seq x y z
N MET A 1 3.57 -21.44 13.63
CA MET A 1 2.21 -20.95 13.30
C MET A 1 2.07 -20.98 11.78
N ARG A 2 1.19 -21.82 11.20
CA ARG A 2 1.04 -21.95 9.74
C ARG A 2 0.05 -20.90 9.24
N ILE A 3 0.53 -19.85 8.62
CA ILE A 3 -0.33 -18.80 8.03
C ILE A 3 -1.08 -19.41 6.84
N SER A 4 -2.41 -19.42 6.88
CA SER A 4 -3.22 -19.87 5.75
C SER A 4 -3.10 -18.87 4.59
N LYS A 5 -3.20 -19.36 3.33
CA LYS A 5 -3.16 -18.49 2.13
C LYS A 5 -4.21 -17.37 2.15
N HIS A 6 -5.28 -17.55 2.93
CA HIS A 6 -6.34 -16.56 3.11
C HIS A 6 -5.96 -15.45 4.10
N ASN A 7 -5.16 -15.76 5.11
CA ASN A 7 -4.75 -14.80 6.14
C ASN A 7 -3.48 -14.05 5.75
N THR A 8 -2.68 -14.58 4.82
CA THR A 8 -1.48 -13.93 4.28
C THR A 8 -1.70 -12.47 3.86
N PRO A 9 -2.71 -12.11 3.04
CA PRO A 9 -2.92 -10.71 2.67
C PRO A 9 -3.20 -9.82 3.88
N ILE A 10 -3.97 -10.30 4.85
CA ILE A 10 -4.31 -9.52 6.05
C ILE A 10 -3.04 -9.24 6.87
N ILE A 11 -2.26 -10.28 7.15
CA ILE A 11 -1.02 -10.16 7.95
C ILE A 11 0.00 -9.28 7.23
N MET A 12 0.25 -9.55 5.95
CA MET A 12 1.22 -8.77 5.18
C MET A 12 0.77 -7.31 5.02
N GLY A 13 -0.52 -7.06 4.77
CA GLY A 13 -1.06 -5.70 4.70
C GLY A 13 -0.90 -4.96 6.02
N GLY A 14 -1.17 -5.62 7.15
CA GLY A 14 -0.97 -5.03 8.47
C GLY A 14 0.50 -4.68 8.75
N LEU A 15 1.42 -5.61 8.47
CA LEU A 15 2.86 -5.37 8.61
C LEU A 15 3.37 -4.25 7.70
N MET A 16 2.88 -4.20 6.46
CA MET A 16 3.20 -3.09 5.54
C MET A 16 2.66 -1.76 6.07
N GLY A 17 1.45 -1.73 6.63
CA GLY A 17 0.89 -0.55 7.29
C GLY A 17 1.77 -0.04 8.43
N LEU A 18 2.26 -0.95 9.28
CA LEU A 18 3.22 -0.60 10.36
C LEU A 18 4.52 -0.02 9.81
N MET A 19 5.09 -0.67 8.80
CA MET A 19 6.33 -0.22 8.17
C MET A 19 6.18 1.16 7.53
N MET A 20 5.09 1.40 6.81
CA MET A 20 4.80 2.70 6.19
C MET A 20 4.61 3.78 7.26
N MET A 21 3.88 3.48 8.34
CA MET A 21 3.75 4.39 9.47
C MET A 21 5.12 4.73 10.06
N TRP A 22 5.98 3.74 10.31
CA TRP A 22 7.33 3.98 10.83
C TRP A 22 8.15 4.93 9.93
N MET A 23 8.06 4.75 8.61
CA MET A 23 8.79 5.60 7.66
C MET A 23 8.22 7.02 7.55
N LEU A 24 6.91 7.19 7.66
CA LEU A 24 6.24 8.47 7.45
C LEU A 24 5.99 9.26 8.72
N HIS A 25 5.98 8.61 9.88
CA HIS A 25 5.54 9.21 11.13
C HIS A 25 6.30 10.49 11.45
N GLY A 26 7.64 10.47 11.46
CA GLY A 26 8.45 11.66 11.75
C GLY A 26 8.25 12.81 10.74
N ALA A 27 7.98 12.49 9.48
CA ALA A 27 7.66 13.50 8.45
C ALA A 27 6.26 14.13 8.65
N LEU A 28 5.33 13.39 9.27
CA LEU A 28 3.94 13.81 9.48
C LEU A 28 3.72 14.47 10.85
N THR A 29 4.51 14.16 11.87
CA THR A 29 4.37 14.68 13.25
C THR A 29 5.21 15.92 13.56
N GLY A 30 5.96 16.45 12.59
CA GLY A 30 6.51 17.81 12.68
C GLY A 30 8.02 17.95 12.94
N GLU A 31 8.81 16.87 12.91
CA GLU A 31 10.28 17.02 12.83
C GLU A 31 10.72 17.59 11.46
N GLY A 32 9.84 17.51 10.44
CA GLY A 32 9.94 18.22 9.17
C GLY A 32 8.65 19.00 8.87
N THR A 33 8.78 20.16 8.23
CA THR A 33 7.74 21.18 7.95
C THR A 33 6.56 20.74 7.05
N ILE A 34 6.36 19.44 6.78
CA ILE A 34 5.54 18.98 5.65
C ILE A 34 4.10 18.53 6.04
N GLY A 35 3.83 18.20 7.31
CA GLY A 35 2.47 18.01 7.86
C GLY A 35 1.51 17.16 6.99
N ALA A 36 0.21 17.49 6.96
CA ALA A 36 -0.80 16.78 6.16
C ALA A 36 -0.48 16.76 4.64
N GLY A 37 0.31 17.71 4.15
CA GLY A 37 0.79 17.74 2.77
C GLY A 37 1.68 16.55 2.41
N ALA A 38 2.47 16.03 3.37
CA ALA A 38 3.32 14.86 3.15
C ALA A 38 2.49 13.60 2.91
N LEU A 39 1.37 13.44 3.61
CA LEU A 39 0.47 12.30 3.41
C LEU A 39 -0.18 12.37 2.03
N ILE A 40 -0.68 13.55 1.63
CA ILE A 40 -1.28 13.75 0.31
C ILE A 40 -0.24 13.46 -0.79
N ALA A 41 0.96 14.03 -0.67
CA ALA A 41 2.03 13.83 -1.65
C ALA A 41 2.45 12.34 -1.73
N PHE A 42 2.53 11.66 -0.59
CA PHE A 42 2.87 10.25 -0.55
C PHE A 42 1.81 9.38 -1.23
N ILE A 43 0.53 9.58 -0.90
CA ILE A 43 -0.58 8.85 -1.55
C ILE A 43 -0.60 9.15 -3.05
N ALA A 44 -0.48 10.43 -3.43
CA ALA A 44 -0.46 10.84 -4.84
C ALA A 44 0.70 10.19 -5.61
N ALA A 45 1.90 10.18 -5.04
CA ALA A 45 3.06 9.52 -5.63
C ALA A 45 2.82 8.01 -5.84
N HIS A 46 2.21 7.33 -4.88
CA HIS A 46 1.88 5.90 -5.01
C HIS A 46 0.84 5.66 -6.10
N VAL A 47 -0.21 6.47 -6.17
CA VAL A 47 -1.24 6.36 -7.22
C VAL A 47 -0.65 6.59 -8.61
N VAL A 48 0.18 7.63 -8.77
CA VAL A 48 0.85 7.94 -10.04
C VAL A 48 1.81 6.81 -10.44
N LEU A 49 2.66 6.36 -9.54
CA LEU A 49 3.61 5.27 -9.83
C LEU A 49 2.88 3.96 -10.16
N ALA A 50 1.80 3.63 -9.44
CA ALA A 50 0.97 2.47 -9.74
C ALA A 50 0.32 2.59 -11.13
N ALA A 51 -0.23 3.76 -11.47
CA ALA A 51 -0.82 4.00 -12.78
C ALA A 51 0.20 3.88 -13.92
N ILE A 52 1.41 4.43 -13.74
CA ILE A 52 2.51 4.31 -14.70
C ILE A 52 2.91 2.84 -14.86
N ALA A 53 3.11 2.12 -13.76
CA ALA A 53 3.51 0.71 -13.80
C ALA A 53 2.47 -0.17 -14.52
N ILE A 54 1.19 0.02 -14.20
CA ILE A 54 0.08 -0.69 -14.86
C ILE A 54 0.02 -0.32 -16.35
N GLY A 55 0.08 0.97 -16.68
CA GLY A 55 0.03 1.46 -18.06
C GLY A 55 1.17 0.89 -18.90
N MET A 56 2.40 0.93 -18.38
CA MET A 56 3.59 0.35 -19.03
C MET A 56 3.45 -1.16 -19.22
N ALA A 57 2.97 -1.90 -18.21
CA ALA A 57 2.75 -3.33 -18.32
C ALA A 57 1.70 -3.67 -19.39
N VAL A 58 0.57 -2.98 -19.40
CA VAL A 58 -0.50 -3.17 -20.41
C VAL A 58 0.00 -2.82 -21.81
N PHE A 59 0.72 -1.71 -21.96
CA PHE A 59 1.28 -1.29 -23.24
C PHE A 59 2.30 -2.30 -23.77
N ALA A 60 3.24 -2.75 -22.92
CA ALA A 60 4.23 -3.74 -23.29
C ALA A 60 3.62 -5.10 -23.65
N ALA A 61 2.57 -5.54 -22.91
CA ALA A 61 1.84 -6.76 -23.22
C ALA A 61 1.08 -6.71 -24.55
N ARG A 62 0.60 -5.52 -24.96
CA ARG A 62 -0.06 -5.32 -26.25
C ARG A 62 0.92 -5.37 -27.43
N LEU A 63 2.16 -4.90 -27.22
CA LEU A 63 3.18 -4.85 -28.27
C LEU A 63 3.93 -6.16 -28.48
N SER A 64 4.09 -6.97 -27.43
CA SER A 64 4.94 -8.16 -27.47
C SER A 64 4.22 -9.41 -26.96
N PRO A 65 4.04 -10.45 -27.80
CA PRO A 65 3.50 -11.74 -27.36
C PRO A 65 4.32 -12.40 -26.25
N ARG A 66 5.65 -12.18 -26.24
CA ARG A 66 6.54 -12.72 -25.19
C ARG A 66 6.28 -12.06 -23.84
N VAL A 67 6.05 -10.74 -23.81
CA VAL A 67 5.73 -10.01 -22.58
C VAL A 67 4.37 -10.43 -22.05
N ARG A 68 3.38 -10.61 -22.93
CA ARG A 68 2.07 -11.13 -22.54
C ARG A 68 2.18 -12.51 -21.88
N GLN A 69 2.89 -13.45 -22.51
CA GLN A 69 3.12 -14.78 -21.93
C GLN A 69 3.89 -14.74 -20.60
N PHE A 70 4.82 -13.80 -20.45
CA PHE A 70 5.51 -13.60 -19.19
C PHE A 70 4.55 -13.08 -18.11
N MET A 71 3.71 -12.09 -18.43
CA MET A 71 2.72 -11.54 -17.51
C MET A 71 1.67 -12.58 -17.10
N ASP A 72 1.27 -13.47 -17.99
CA ASP A 72 0.33 -14.55 -17.67
C ASP A 72 0.91 -15.53 -16.62
N ARG A 73 2.24 -15.60 -16.47
CA ARG A 73 2.91 -16.40 -15.43
C ARG A 73 3.08 -15.67 -14.11
N LEU A 74 2.91 -14.34 -14.10
CA LEU A 74 2.99 -13.56 -12.86
C LEU A 74 1.81 -13.90 -11.95
N HIS A 75 1.98 -13.64 -10.66
CA HIS A 75 0.89 -13.80 -9.71
C HIS A 75 -0.22 -12.79 -10.01
N HIS A 76 -1.46 -13.27 -10.17
CA HIS A 76 -2.66 -12.46 -10.39
C HIS A 76 -3.48 -12.41 -9.10
N PRO A 77 -3.21 -11.44 -8.19
CA PRO A 77 -4.01 -11.30 -6.99
C PRO A 77 -5.45 -10.95 -7.36
N SER A 78 -6.42 -11.63 -6.74
CA SER A 78 -7.84 -11.27 -6.89
C SER A 78 -8.11 -9.88 -6.28
N LEU A 79 -9.17 -9.22 -6.71
CA LEU A 79 -9.60 -7.95 -6.10
C LEU A 79 -9.84 -8.08 -4.59
N SER A 80 -10.38 -9.23 -4.14
CA SER A 80 -10.55 -9.52 -2.72
C SER A 80 -9.23 -9.62 -1.96
N HIS A 81 -8.18 -10.17 -2.58
CA HIS A 81 -6.84 -10.22 -1.99
C HIS A 81 -6.27 -8.81 -1.80
N VAL A 82 -6.35 -7.99 -2.84
CA VAL A 82 -5.90 -6.60 -2.79
C VAL A 82 -6.68 -5.80 -1.75
N ALA A 83 -8.03 -5.92 -1.75
CA ALA A 83 -8.89 -5.26 -0.77
C ALA A 83 -8.56 -5.67 0.67
N ALA A 84 -8.32 -6.96 0.92
CA ALA A 84 -7.91 -7.45 2.24
C ALA A 84 -6.58 -6.83 2.69
N MET A 85 -5.57 -6.77 1.81
CA MET A 85 -4.28 -6.12 2.13
C MET A 85 -4.46 -4.63 2.46
N PHE A 86 -5.19 -3.89 1.62
CA PHE A 86 -5.41 -2.45 1.83
C PHE A 86 -6.21 -2.18 3.11
N SER A 87 -7.27 -2.96 3.35
CA SER A 87 -8.11 -2.79 4.54
C SER A 87 -7.34 -3.06 5.84
N SER A 88 -6.46 -4.07 5.86
CA SER A 88 -5.68 -4.37 7.07
C SER A 88 -4.59 -3.34 7.31
N ALA A 89 -3.92 -2.85 6.26
CA ALA A 89 -2.97 -1.76 6.35
C ALA A 89 -3.63 -0.48 6.91
N ALA A 90 -4.79 -0.11 6.35
CA ALA A 90 -5.56 1.06 6.79
C ALA A 90 -6.06 0.91 8.23
N ALA A 91 -6.61 -0.26 8.59
CA ALA A 91 -7.09 -0.53 9.94
C ALA A 91 -5.98 -0.42 10.98
N VAL A 92 -4.81 -1.00 10.71
CA VAL A 92 -3.64 -0.90 11.61
C VAL A 92 -3.18 0.55 11.74
N ALA A 93 -3.09 1.29 10.64
CA ALA A 93 -2.72 2.70 10.67
C ALA A 93 -3.71 3.53 11.50
N LEU A 94 -5.02 3.33 11.29
CA LEU A 94 -6.07 4.04 12.05
C LEU A 94 -6.04 3.70 13.55
N VAL A 95 -5.97 2.41 13.89
CA VAL A 95 -5.94 1.95 15.28
C VAL A 95 -4.74 2.52 16.01
N LEU A 96 -3.55 2.49 15.40
CA LEU A 96 -2.36 3.04 16.00
C LEU A 96 -2.42 4.56 16.09
N HIS A 97 -2.88 5.23 15.04
CA HIS A 97 -2.93 6.68 15.04
C HIS A 97 -3.90 7.20 16.11
N PHE A 98 -5.13 6.67 16.18
CA PHE A 98 -6.09 7.05 17.22
C PHE A 98 -5.72 6.53 18.60
N GLY A 99 -5.08 5.36 18.70
CA GLY A 99 -4.64 4.80 19.98
C GLY A 99 -3.48 5.58 20.60
N ILE A 100 -2.59 6.14 19.76
CA ILE A 100 -1.40 6.90 20.21
C ILE A 100 -1.72 8.39 20.34
N HIS A 101 -2.43 8.98 19.38
CA HIS A 101 -2.70 10.43 19.34
C HIS A 101 -4.12 10.82 19.81
N GLY A 102 -5.01 9.87 20.07
CA GLY A 102 -6.41 10.16 20.41
C GLY A 102 -7.25 10.65 19.23
N LEU A 103 -8.52 11.00 19.49
CA LEU A 103 -9.45 11.58 18.50
C LEU A 103 -9.39 13.12 18.42
N GLY A 104 -8.57 13.77 19.26
CA GLY A 104 -8.43 15.22 19.32
C GLY A 104 -6.97 15.57 19.60
N GLY A 105 -6.37 16.32 18.68
CA GLY A 105 -4.94 16.55 18.63
C GLY A 105 -4.38 17.43 19.75
N ILE A 106 -3.08 17.24 19.97
CA ILE A 106 -2.09 18.31 20.14
C ILE A 106 -0.93 18.00 19.20
#